data_AF-A0AAW0B2J7-F1
#
_entry.id   AF-A0AAW0B2J7-F1
#
_cell.length_a   1.000
_cell.length_b   1.000
_cell.length_c   1.000
_cell.angle_alpha   90.00
_cell.angle_beta   90.00
_cell.angle_gamma   90.00
#
_symmetry.space_group_name_H-M   'P 1'
#
loop_
_entity.id
_entity.type
_entity.pdbx_description
1 polymer ?
#
loop_
_entity_poly.entity_id
_entity_poly.type
_entity_poly.pdbx_seq_one_letter_code
_entity_poly.pdbx_strand_id
1 'polypeptide(L)'
;MLGNRYAYQNAGKNKSSHAAHPLTKPTADKLEELASARTMSGFLSHPLASYSKVRTYSIRSTPLLTYHKSKGFPETNLHVISSRSTNGQAWHLTSPTAEGVEEELVFTIQGIILQCDLPPIVRPFPRSVSPIHLQQRILLSGFNTTTFADALQGLNHVDNILRLNVRDDSPPKSTPHKYGYPSIEITNRYFTSKRLANEEDHIGIPLDIDPNGILEGLRGDSLVYTADNAVQYYQRQLVNGGQQFKPVKPAHIKKGDIVEVQLTVTLVESRTGKGKNTRHQYLTRLVLRSITQLDSTYSDACRLASSQPPPRPNLKRKIGHDEEEAMETQERMKRMAVDPFGDSQGIFTTH
;
A
#
# COMPACT_ATOMS: atom_id res chain seq x y z
N MET A 1 41.17 5.62 -15.70
CA MET A 1 40.78 6.88 -15.01
C MET A 1 39.30 6.82 -14.69
N LEU A 2 38.97 7.08 -13.41
CA LEU A 2 37.65 7.32 -12.78
C LEU A 2 36.53 6.28 -13.00
N GLY A 3 36.43 5.35 -12.03
CA GLY A 3 35.22 4.58 -11.76
C GLY A 3 34.35 5.26 -10.69
N ASN A 4 33.05 4.93 -10.66
CA ASN A 4 32.19 5.24 -9.52
C ASN A 4 31.26 4.07 -9.22
N ARG A 5 31.51 3.46 -8.05
CA ARG A 5 30.64 2.56 -7.30
C ARG A 5 29.71 3.43 -6.45
N TYR A 6 28.40 3.17 -6.48
CA TYR A 6 27.51 3.75 -5.46
C TYR A 6 27.51 2.87 -4.22
N ALA A 7 28.41 3.20 -3.29
CA ALA A 7 28.35 2.75 -1.90
C ALA A 7 27.48 3.73 -1.11
N TYR A 8 26.39 3.25 -0.52
CA TYR A 8 25.70 3.99 0.54
C TYR A 8 26.37 3.64 1.87
N GLN A 9 27.25 4.52 2.35
CA GLN A 9 27.71 4.50 3.74
C GLN A 9 26.86 5.46 4.58
N ASN A 10 26.32 4.88 5.65
CA ASN A 10 25.68 5.55 6.78
C ASN A 10 26.72 6.33 7.61
N ALA A 11 26.41 7.58 7.96
CA ALA A 11 26.93 8.22 9.16
C ALA A 11 26.03 9.40 9.56
N GLY A 12 25.41 9.31 10.73
CA GLY A 12 24.54 10.36 11.28
C GLY A 12 23.74 9.86 12.47
N LYS A 13 24.44 9.50 13.55
CA LYS A 13 23.86 9.09 14.83
C LYS A 13 22.96 10.19 15.39
N ASN A 14 21.66 9.92 15.50
CA ASN A 14 20.83 10.45 16.59
C ASN A 14 20.14 9.27 17.25
N LYS A 15 20.61 8.93 18.46
CA LYS A 15 19.98 7.96 19.34
C LYS A 15 18.67 8.56 19.84
N SER A 16 17.57 8.23 19.19
CA SER A 16 16.24 8.25 19.80
C SER A 16 15.82 6.79 19.93
N SER A 17 15.68 6.35 21.18
CA SER A 17 15.22 5.02 21.57
C SER A 17 13.80 4.78 21.04
N HIS A 18 13.69 4.17 19.87
CA HIS A 18 12.44 3.56 19.44
C HIS A 18 12.26 2.26 20.21
N ALA A 19 11.45 2.32 21.27
CA ALA A 19 10.82 1.15 21.83
C ALA A 19 10.08 0.41 20.70
N ALA A 20 10.50 -0.82 20.42
CA ALA A 20 9.75 -1.73 19.59
C ALA A 20 8.43 -2.02 20.33
N HIS A 21 7.33 -1.45 19.85
CA HIS A 21 6.01 -1.84 20.33
C HIS A 21 5.76 -3.29 19.90
N PRO A 22 5.43 -4.22 20.82
CA PRO A 22 5.09 -5.57 20.43
C PRO A 22 3.70 -5.52 19.77
N LEU A 23 3.65 -5.67 18.45
CA LEU A 23 2.43 -6.06 17.74
C LEU A 23 2.20 -7.54 18.08
N THR A 24 1.39 -7.76 19.12
CA THR A 24 1.18 -9.05 19.79
C THR A 24 0.25 -9.99 19.01
N LYS A 25 0.38 -11.30 19.23
CA LYS A 25 -0.49 -12.44 18.82
C LYS A 25 -1.93 -12.13 18.32
N PRO A 26 -2.78 -11.34 18.99
CA PRO A 26 -4.15 -11.02 18.54
C PRO A 26 -4.28 -10.53 17.10
N THR A 27 -3.24 -9.90 16.54
CA THR A 27 -3.24 -9.43 15.15
C THR A 27 -3.17 -10.59 14.13
N ALA A 28 -2.41 -11.64 14.42
CA ALA A 28 -2.33 -12.82 13.57
C ALA A 28 -3.61 -13.66 13.68
N ASP A 29 -4.15 -13.83 14.89
CA ASP A 29 -5.38 -14.58 15.12
C ASP A 29 -6.57 -13.95 14.39
N LYS A 30 -6.68 -12.60 14.41
CA LYS A 30 -7.74 -11.90 13.66
C LYS A 30 -7.58 -12.06 12.15
N LEU A 31 -6.35 -12.04 11.64
CA LEU A 31 -6.09 -12.28 10.22
C LEU A 31 -6.48 -13.71 9.81
N GLU A 32 -6.18 -14.71 10.63
CA GLU A 32 -6.61 -16.10 10.37
C GLU A 32 -8.11 -16.31 10.48
N GLU A 33 -8.77 -15.64 11.43
CA GLU A 33 -10.24 -15.64 11.54
C GLU A 33 -10.87 -15.10 10.26
N LEU A 34 -10.36 -13.98 9.75
CA LEU A 34 -10.82 -13.35 8.51
C LEU A 34 -10.54 -14.22 7.27
N ALA A 35 -9.38 -14.87 7.22
CA ALA A 35 -9.04 -15.80 6.16
C ALA A 35 -9.91 -17.07 6.21
N SER A 36 -10.22 -17.58 7.41
CA SER A 36 -11.08 -18.76 7.60
C SER A 36 -12.54 -18.47 7.25
N ALA A 37 -13.05 -17.30 7.64
CA ALA A 37 -14.39 -16.83 7.24
C ALA A 37 -14.53 -16.71 5.72
N ARG A 38 -13.42 -16.45 5.02
CA ARG A 38 -13.37 -16.40 3.55
C ARG A 38 -13.50 -17.77 2.90
N THR A 39 -12.89 -18.82 3.48
CA THR A 39 -13.03 -20.20 2.98
C THR A 39 -14.50 -20.64 2.97
N MET A 40 -15.33 -20.06 3.83
CA MET A 40 -16.79 -20.29 3.86
C MET A 40 -17.59 -19.37 2.92
N SER A 41 -17.05 -18.24 2.47
CA SER A 41 -17.77 -17.24 1.66
C SER A 41 -17.46 -17.25 0.16
N GLY A 42 -16.59 -18.15 -0.30
CA GLY A 42 -16.22 -18.24 -1.73
C GLY A 42 -15.33 -17.08 -2.21
N PHE A 43 -14.65 -17.30 -3.33
CA PHE A 43 -13.69 -16.40 -3.98
C PHE A 43 -12.27 -16.35 -3.38
N LEU A 44 -11.58 -17.49 -3.42
CA LEU A 44 -10.36 -17.54 -4.23
C LEU A 44 -10.82 -17.87 -5.65
N SER A 45 -10.35 -17.17 -6.69
CA SER A 45 -10.63 -17.59 -8.07
C SER A 45 -10.20 -19.04 -8.26
N HIS A 46 -9.09 -19.49 -7.62
CA HIS A 46 -8.81 -20.92 -7.46
C HIS A 46 -8.03 -21.23 -6.15
N PRO A 47 -8.37 -22.31 -5.42
CA PRO A 47 -7.53 -22.80 -4.32
C PRO A 47 -6.15 -23.24 -4.83
N LEU A 48 -5.11 -23.16 -3.98
CA LEU A 48 -3.71 -23.53 -4.29
C LEU A 48 -3.57 -24.88 -5.01
N ALA A 49 -4.42 -25.85 -4.65
CA ALA A 49 -4.44 -27.17 -5.26
C ALA A 49 -4.87 -27.18 -6.73
N SER A 50 -5.63 -26.18 -7.21
CA SER A 50 -5.99 -26.01 -8.63
C SER A 50 -4.79 -25.64 -9.51
N TYR A 51 -3.70 -25.14 -8.94
CA TYR A 51 -2.47 -24.77 -9.67
C TYR A 51 -1.46 -25.91 -9.76
N SER A 52 -1.76 -27.08 -9.18
CA SER A 52 -0.92 -28.29 -9.29
C SER A 52 -0.95 -28.94 -10.69
N LYS A 53 -1.83 -28.47 -11.58
CA LYS A 53 -2.08 -29.05 -12.92
C LYS A 53 -1.99 -27.98 -14.02
N VAL A 54 -0.83 -27.34 -14.14
CA VAL A 54 -0.60 -26.36 -15.21
C VAL A 54 -0.27 -27.10 -16.50
N ARG A 55 -1.04 -26.87 -17.56
CA ARG A 55 -0.66 -27.27 -18.92
C ARG A 55 -0.05 -26.06 -19.62
N THR A 56 1.25 -26.10 -19.86
CA THR A 56 1.96 -25.01 -20.51
C THR A 56 1.79 -25.11 -22.04
N TYR A 57 1.09 -24.15 -22.65
CA TYR A 57 1.07 -24.00 -24.10
C TYR A 57 1.88 -22.75 -24.48
N SER A 58 3.04 -22.96 -25.12
CA SER A 58 3.74 -21.88 -25.82
C SER A 58 3.09 -21.65 -27.18
N ILE A 59 2.69 -20.41 -27.48
CA ILE A 59 2.17 -20.00 -28.80
C ILE A 59 3.24 -20.15 -29.90
N ARG A 60 4.51 -20.44 -29.55
CA ARG A 60 5.53 -20.91 -30.49
C ARG A 60 6.16 -22.21 -30.00
N SER A 61 5.74 -23.30 -30.65
CA SER A 61 6.32 -24.65 -30.67
C SER A 61 6.34 -25.48 -29.38
N THR A 62 5.62 -26.62 -29.47
CA THR A 62 5.63 -27.86 -28.67
C THR A 62 5.28 -27.81 -27.17
N PRO A 63 4.45 -28.76 -26.70
CA PRO A 63 4.06 -28.85 -25.29
C PRO A 63 5.26 -29.31 -24.44
N LEU A 64 5.57 -28.55 -23.40
CA LEU A 64 6.52 -28.96 -22.37
C LEU A 64 5.73 -29.23 -21.07
N LEU A 65 5.83 -30.49 -20.64
CA LEU A 65 5.42 -31.08 -19.36
C LEU A 65 3.95 -31.51 -19.23
N THR A 66 3.76 -32.83 -19.22
CA THR A 66 2.57 -33.53 -18.75
C THR A 66 2.84 -34.02 -17.33
N TYR A 67 2.07 -33.58 -16.32
CA TYR A 67 2.19 -34.08 -14.95
C TYR A 67 0.88 -34.67 -14.41
N HIS A 68 1.02 -35.61 -13.47
CA HIS A 68 0.03 -36.62 -13.11
C HIS A 68 -1.22 -36.10 -12.36
N LYS A 69 -2.33 -36.79 -12.66
CA LYS A 69 -3.72 -36.60 -12.20
C LYS A 69 -3.89 -36.80 -10.69
N SER A 70 -4.06 -35.71 -9.92
CA SER A 70 -4.66 -35.76 -8.57
C SER A 70 -6.20 -35.66 -8.65
N LYS A 71 -6.92 -36.51 -7.91
CA LYS A 71 -8.40 -36.53 -7.89
C LYS A 71 -8.94 -35.31 -7.11
N GLY A 72 -9.92 -34.60 -7.68
CA GLY A 72 -10.79 -33.69 -6.91
C GLY A 72 -10.79 -32.19 -7.27
N PHE A 73 -9.91 -31.70 -8.15
CA PHE A 73 -9.87 -30.28 -8.54
C PHE A 73 -10.19 -30.08 -10.03
N PRO A 74 -10.97 -29.04 -10.40
CA PRO A 74 -11.22 -28.69 -11.79
C PRO A 74 -9.88 -28.38 -12.49
N GLU A 75 -9.72 -28.88 -13.72
CA GLU A 75 -8.55 -28.56 -14.54
C GLU A 75 -8.61 -27.10 -14.94
N THR A 76 -7.82 -26.25 -14.28
CA THR A 76 -7.64 -24.86 -14.72
C THR A 76 -6.70 -24.87 -15.93
N ASN A 77 -7.24 -24.59 -17.12
CA ASN A 77 -6.44 -24.38 -18.33
C ASN A 77 -5.73 -23.04 -18.19
N LEU A 78 -4.47 -23.06 -17.75
CA LEU A 78 -3.65 -21.87 -17.56
C LEU A 78 -2.75 -21.66 -18.76
N HIS A 79 -2.78 -20.46 -19.32
CA HIS A 79 -2.06 -20.08 -20.51
C HIS A 79 -1.02 -19.02 -20.15
N VAL A 80 0.13 -19.02 -20.83
CA VAL A 80 1.15 -17.97 -20.66
C VAL A 80 1.25 -17.17 -21.94
N ILE A 81 0.87 -15.90 -21.86
CA ILE A 81 0.84 -14.99 -23.01
C ILE A 81 1.94 -13.94 -22.83
N SER A 82 2.64 -13.65 -23.92
CA SER A 82 3.69 -12.64 -23.94
C SER A 82 3.21 -11.33 -24.57
N SER A 83 3.60 -10.19 -24.00
CA SER A 83 3.30 -8.85 -24.50
C SER A 83 4.55 -7.95 -24.48
N ARG A 84 4.51 -6.80 -25.16
CA ARG A 84 5.61 -5.81 -25.10
C ARG A 84 5.53 -5.01 -23.79
N SER A 85 6.68 -4.71 -23.19
CA SER A 85 6.84 -3.92 -21.98
C SER A 85 7.97 -2.90 -22.13
N THR A 86 8.10 -1.99 -21.16
CA THR A 86 9.04 -0.86 -21.20
C THR A 86 10.50 -1.27 -21.37
N ASN A 87 10.87 -2.43 -20.82
CA ASN A 87 12.26 -2.88 -20.79
C ASN A 87 12.50 -4.16 -21.62
N GLY A 88 11.51 -4.62 -22.38
CA GLY A 88 11.58 -5.89 -23.12
C GLY A 88 10.22 -6.55 -23.24
N GLN A 89 10.20 -7.87 -23.19
CA GLN A 89 8.96 -8.66 -23.19
C GLN A 89 8.43 -8.88 -21.77
N ALA A 90 7.12 -9.03 -21.63
CA ALA A 90 6.46 -9.42 -20.39
C ALA A 90 5.62 -10.67 -20.62
N TRP A 91 5.54 -11.55 -19.63
CA TRP A 91 4.75 -12.78 -19.65
C TRP A 91 3.72 -12.72 -18.54
N HIS A 92 2.48 -12.99 -18.92
CA HIS A 92 1.30 -12.95 -18.07
C HIS A 92 0.66 -14.33 -18.02
N LEU A 93 0.09 -14.66 -16.87
CA LEU A 93 -0.70 -15.87 -16.70
C LEU A 93 -2.16 -15.54 -17.00
N THR A 94 -2.77 -16.27 -17.93
CA THR A 94 -4.15 -16.08 -18.34
C THR A 94 -4.93 -17.39 -18.25
N SER A 95 -6.25 -17.29 -18.29
CA SER A 95 -7.15 -18.43 -18.47
C SER A 95 -8.24 -18.06 -19.47
N PRO A 96 -8.67 -19.01 -20.32
CA PRO A 96 -9.77 -18.77 -21.23
C PRO A 96 -11.09 -18.70 -20.43
N THR A 97 -11.86 -17.65 -20.70
CA THR A 97 -13.24 -17.50 -20.23
C THR A 97 -14.18 -18.46 -20.96
N ALA A 98 -15.42 -18.60 -20.46
CA ALA A 98 -16.46 -19.39 -21.14
C ALA A 98 -16.76 -18.88 -22.56
N GLU A 99 -16.47 -17.61 -22.84
CA GLU A 99 -16.64 -16.95 -24.13
C GLU A 99 -15.41 -17.10 -25.05
N GLY A 100 -14.38 -17.82 -24.60
CA GLY A 100 -13.14 -18.03 -25.36
C GLY A 100 -12.19 -16.84 -25.39
N VAL A 101 -12.47 -15.79 -24.61
CA VAL A 101 -11.57 -14.64 -24.42
C VAL A 101 -10.55 -14.99 -23.35
N GLU A 102 -9.28 -14.65 -23.58
CA GLU A 102 -8.21 -14.80 -22.58
C GLU A 102 -8.34 -13.72 -21.50
N GLU A 103 -8.46 -14.14 -20.24
CA GLU A 103 -8.53 -13.23 -19.08
C GLU A 103 -7.27 -13.38 -18.23
N GLU A 104 -6.72 -12.26 -17.76
CA GLU A 104 -5.55 -12.27 -16.87
C GLU A 104 -5.92 -12.87 -15.51
N LEU A 105 -5.09 -13.79 -15.02
CA LEU A 105 -5.37 -14.47 -13.76
C LEU A 105 -5.11 -13.55 -12.57
N VAL A 106 -6.18 -13.21 -11.84
CA VAL A 106 -6.14 -12.40 -10.63
C VAL A 106 -6.07 -13.29 -9.38
N PHE A 107 -5.03 -13.08 -8.60
CA PHE A 107 -4.82 -13.70 -7.29
C PHE A 107 -5.31 -12.79 -6.19
N THR A 108 -5.63 -13.39 -5.04
CA THR A 108 -6.00 -12.60 -3.86
C THR A 108 -5.23 -13.04 -2.63
N ILE A 109 -4.75 -12.07 -1.85
CA ILE A 109 -4.01 -12.30 -0.61
C ILE A 109 -4.52 -11.37 0.48
N GLN A 110 -4.64 -11.87 1.70
CA GLN A 110 -4.98 -11.05 2.87
C GLN A 110 -3.74 -10.78 3.69
N GLY A 111 -3.67 -9.61 4.29
CA GLY A 111 -2.58 -9.25 5.18
C GLY A 111 -2.74 -7.85 5.74
N ILE A 112 -1.67 -7.37 6.37
CA ILE A 112 -1.65 -6.09 7.04
C ILE A 112 -0.68 -5.16 6.34
N ILE A 113 -1.12 -3.93 6.10
CA ILE A 113 -0.30 -2.92 5.44
C ILE A 113 0.79 -2.44 6.41
N LEU A 114 2.05 -2.79 6.11
CA LEU A 114 3.22 -2.30 6.83
C LEU A 114 3.65 -0.91 6.36
N GLN A 115 3.55 -0.66 5.05
CA GLN A 115 3.85 0.61 4.40
C GLN A 115 2.96 0.77 3.17
N CYS A 116 2.61 2.00 2.82
CA CYS A 116 1.81 2.28 1.62
C CYS A 116 2.15 3.67 1.07
N ASP A 117 2.34 3.75 -0.24
CA ASP A 117 2.41 4.99 -1.00
C ASP A 117 1.22 4.98 -1.96
N LEU A 118 0.06 5.41 -1.45
CA LEU A 118 -1.21 5.43 -2.18
C LEU A 118 -1.65 6.88 -2.44
N PRO A 119 -2.51 7.10 -3.44
CA PRO A 119 -3.15 8.41 -3.64
C PRO A 119 -3.98 8.85 -2.43
N PRO A 120 -4.43 10.12 -2.37
CA PRO A 120 -4.30 11.17 -3.37
C PRO A 120 -2.89 11.76 -3.46
N ILE A 121 -2.46 12.09 -4.67
CA ILE A 121 -1.22 12.82 -4.92
C ILE A 121 -1.48 14.31 -4.71
N VAL A 122 -1.09 14.80 -3.53
CA VAL A 122 -1.29 16.21 -3.14
C VAL A 122 -0.01 17.03 -3.16
N ARG A 123 1.16 16.38 -3.30
CA ARG A 123 2.47 17.04 -3.32
C ARG A 123 3.19 16.77 -4.63
N PRO A 124 3.85 17.79 -5.21
CA PRO A 124 4.63 17.61 -6.42
C PRO A 124 5.83 16.71 -6.17
N PHE A 125 6.20 15.95 -7.20
CA PHE A 125 7.39 15.11 -7.15
C PHE A 125 8.66 15.93 -7.39
N PRO A 126 9.81 15.53 -6.81
CA PRO A 126 11.08 16.14 -7.15
C PRO A 126 11.38 16.01 -8.65
N ARG A 127 12.02 17.04 -9.24
CA ARG A 127 12.40 17.04 -10.68
C ARG A 127 13.29 15.87 -11.11
N SER A 128 13.95 15.22 -10.15
CA SER A 128 14.80 14.05 -10.40
C SER A 128 14.02 12.74 -10.63
N VAL A 129 12.71 12.72 -10.34
CA VAL A 129 11.90 11.51 -10.47
C VAL A 129 11.35 11.44 -11.90
N SER A 130 11.61 10.31 -12.57
CA SER A 130 11.05 10.05 -13.88
C SER A 130 9.57 9.65 -13.77
N PRO A 131 8.64 10.32 -14.46
CA PRO A 131 7.20 10.03 -14.36
C PRO A 131 6.84 8.57 -14.69
N ILE A 132 7.55 7.92 -15.63
CA ILE A 132 7.33 6.50 -15.99
C ILE A 132 7.64 5.52 -14.84
N HIS A 133 8.37 5.96 -13.81
CA HIS A 133 8.68 5.17 -12.61
C HIS A 133 7.74 5.47 -11.44
N LEU A 134 6.80 6.40 -11.59
CA LEU A 134 5.81 6.69 -10.56
C LEU A 134 4.82 5.52 -10.47
N GLN A 135 4.58 5.09 -9.25
CA GLN A 135 3.73 3.94 -8.95
C GLN A 135 3.05 4.11 -7.60
N GLN A 136 1.87 3.54 -7.46
CA GLN A 136 1.24 3.25 -6.19
C GLN A 136 1.76 1.92 -5.67
N ARG A 137 1.98 1.81 -4.36
CA ARG A 137 2.47 0.56 -3.76
C ARG A 137 1.99 0.33 -2.35
N ILE A 138 1.96 -0.95 -1.98
CA ILE A 138 1.78 -1.41 -0.62
C ILE A 138 2.84 -2.46 -0.27
N LEU A 139 3.26 -2.46 0.98
CA LEU A 139 4.05 -3.52 1.59
C LEU A 139 3.14 -4.29 2.55
N LEU A 140 2.87 -5.55 2.21
CA LEU A 140 1.93 -6.40 2.93
C LEU A 140 2.68 -7.47 3.74
N SER A 141 2.21 -7.79 4.94
CA SER A 141 2.68 -8.93 5.72
C SER A 141 1.52 -9.64 6.41
N GLY A 142 1.61 -10.96 6.52
CA GLY A 142 0.69 -11.76 7.33
C GLY A 142 1.14 -12.02 8.75
N PHE A 143 2.24 -11.41 9.23
CA PHE A 143 2.71 -11.62 10.63
C PHE A 143 2.88 -13.10 11.03
N ASN A 144 3.37 -13.94 10.09
CA ASN A 144 3.55 -15.38 10.23
C ASN A 144 2.26 -16.23 10.32
N THR A 145 1.13 -15.73 9.83
CA THR A 145 -0.04 -16.59 9.59
C THR A 145 0.27 -17.69 8.57
N THR A 146 -0.35 -18.86 8.74
CA THR A 146 -0.20 -19.99 7.83
C THR A 146 -0.83 -19.67 6.49
N THR A 147 -2.00 -19.02 6.48
CA THR A 147 -2.68 -18.59 5.24
C THR A 147 -1.83 -17.65 4.39
N PHE A 148 -1.09 -16.73 5.02
CA PHE A 148 -0.16 -15.87 4.29
C PHE A 148 1.07 -16.64 3.81
N ALA A 149 1.62 -17.54 4.63
CA ALA A 149 2.74 -18.39 4.22
C ALA A 149 2.38 -19.26 3.01
N ASP A 150 1.17 -19.84 2.99
CA ASP A 150 0.64 -20.63 1.87
C ASP A 150 0.48 -19.77 0.62
N ALA A 151 -0.01 -18.53 0.76
CA ALA A 151 -0.10 -17.59 -0.35
C ALA A 151 1.28 -17.25 -0.94
N LEU A 152 2.31 -17.05 -0.09
CA LEU A 152 3.68 -16.82 -0.55
C LEU A 152 4.24 -18.04 -1.31
N GLN A 153 3.96 -19.25 -0.84
CA GLN A 153 4.33 -20.47 -1.56
C GLN A 153 3.63 -20.57 -2.92
N GLY A 154 2.34 -20.21 -2.97
CA GLY A 154 1.58 -20.10 -4.21
C GLY A 154 2.20 -19.14 -5.22
N LEU A 155 2.57 -17.93 -4.77
CA LEU A 155 3.22 -16.93 -5.62
C LEU A 155 4.56 -17.44 -6.16
N ASN A 156 5.34 -18.17 -5.36
CA ASN A 156 6.59 -18.79 -5.82
C ASN A 156 6.34 -19.87 -6.88
N HIS A 157 5.26 -20.64 -6.75
CA HIS A 157 4.88 -21.63 -7.75
C HIS A 157 4.48 -20.98 -9.08
N VAL A 158 3.71 -19.89 -9.02
CA VAL A 158 3.35 -19.08 -10.19
C VAL A 158 4.58 -18.46 -10.86
N ASP A 159 5.52 -17.94 -10.07
CA ASP A 159 6.79 -17.42 -10.58
C ASP A 159 7.57 -18.50 -11.33
N ASN A 160 7.67 -19.71 -10.76
CA ASN A 160 8.33 -20.84 -11.41
C ASN A 160 7.68 -21.20 -12.75
N ILE A 161 6.34 -21.23 -12.82
CA ILE A 161 5.62 -21.48 -14.08
C ILE A 161 6.02 -20.44 -15.14
N LEU A 162 6.04 -19.15 -14.79
CA LEU A 162 6.42 -18.09 -15.72
C LEU A 162 7.89 -18.21 -16.16
N ARG A 163 8.81 -18.53 -15.23
CA ARG A 163 10.25 -18.69 -15.53
C ARG A 163 10.54 -19.87 -16.45
N LEU A 164 9.84 -21.00 -16.25
CA LEU A 164 9.96 -22.17 -17.12
C LEU A 164 9.60 -21.85 -18.58
N ASN A 165 8.69 -20.90 -18.81
CA ASN A 165 8.30 -20.46 -20.16
C ASN A 165 9.39 -19.65 -20.87
N VAL A 166 10.30 -19.01 -20.13
CA VAL A 166 11.39 -18.20 -20.69
C VAL A 166 12.75 -18.88 -20.63
N ARG A 167 12.79 -20.15 -20.15
CA ARG A 167 14.02 -20.92 -19.91
C ARG A 167 15.01 -20.18 -19.01
N ASP A 168 14.50 -19.43 -18.05
CA ASP A 168 15.32 -18.80 -17.01
C ASP A 168 15.47 -19.77 -15.84
N ASP A 169 16.71 -20.16 -15.55
CA ASP A 169 17.08 -21.06 -14.46
C ASP A 169 17.45 -20.30 -13.18
N SER A 170 17.31 -18.97 -13.17
CA SER A 170 17.58 -18.20 -11.97
C SER A 170 16.63 -18.59 -10.82
N PRO A 171 17.16 -18.80 -9.60
CA PRO A 171 16.34 -19.21 -8.48
C PRO A 171 15.34 -18.10 -8.12
N PRO A 172 14.15 -18.45 -7.59
CA PRO A 172 13.21 -17.47 -7.07
C PRO A 172 13.90 -16.57 -6.06
N LYS A 173 13.55 -15.29 -6.08
CA LYS A 173 14.06 -14.36 -5.06
C LYS A 173 13.51 -14.75 -3.70
N SER A 174 14.38 -14.76 -2.70
CA SER A 174 13.95 -14.95 -1.31
C SER A 174 12.92 -13.90 -0.92
N THR A 175 11.86 -14.32 -0.25
CA THR A 175 10.83 -13.43 0.28
C THR A 175 11.48 -12.40 1.20
N PRO A 176 11.30 -11.08 0.97
CA PRO A 176 11.91 -10.07 1.81
C PRO A 176 11.23 -10.03 3.19
N HIS A 177 12.03 -9.81 4.24
CA HIS A 177 11.52 -9.60 5.59
C HIS A 177 11.54 -8.12 5.93
N LYS A 178 10.44 -7.63 6.52
CA LYS A 178 10.36 -6.30 7.10
C LYS A 178 9.96 -6.42 8.56
N TYR A 179 10.73 -5.77 9.45
CA TYR A 179 10.53 -5.86 10.90
C TYR A 179 10.55 -7.31 11.43
N GLY A 180 11.27 -8.21 10.76
CA GLY A 180 11.35 -9.63 11.11
C GLY A 180 10.27 -10.51 10.47
N TYR A 181 9.24 -9.95 9.84
CA TYR A 181 8.14 -10.70 9.25
C TYR A 181 8.28 -10.83 7.73
N PRO A 182 7.95 -11.99 7.13
CA PRO A 182 7.81 -12.14 5.68
C PRO A 182 6.85 -11.09 5.13
N SER A 183 7.25 -10.45 4.03
CA SER A 183 6.50 -9.36 3.43
C SER A 183 6.60 -9.38 1.92
N ILE A 184 5.60 -8.82 1.24
CA ILE A 184 5.59 -8.65 -0.21
C ILE A 184 5.27 -7.21 -0.58
N GLU A 185 5.99 -6.68 -1.55
CA GLU A 185 5.71 -5.38 -2.15
C GLU A 185 4.86 -5.61 -3.41
N ILE A 186 3.70 -4.95 -3.46
CA ILE A 186 2.75 -5.03 -4.58
C ILE A 186 2.59 -3.60 -5.12
N THR A 187 2.71 -3.44 -6.44
CA THR A 187 2.84 -2.12 -7.06
C THR A 187 1.99 -2.01 -8.32
N ASN A 188 1.48 -0.83 -8.65
CA ASN A 188 0.99 -0.55 -10.01
C ASN A 188 1.48 0.83 -10.47
N ARG A 189 1.88 0.96 -11.73
CA ARG A 189 2.38 2.22 -12.28
C ARG A 189 1.21 3.16 -12.56
N TYR A 190 1.41 4.46 -12.36
CA TYR A 190 0.43 5.45 -12.81
C TYR A 190 0.44 5.60 -14.32
N PHE A 191 1.58 5.35 -14.98
CA PHE A 191 1.71 5.61 -16.40
C PHE A 191 2.25 4.41 -17.16
N THR A 192 1.73 4.27 -18.37
CA THR A 192 2.28 3.44 -19.44
C THR A 192 2.80 4.35 -20.55
N SER A 193 3.90 3.95 -21.21
CA SER A 193 4.38 4.68 -22.39
C SER A 193 3.37 4.55 -23.53
N LYS A 194 3.03 5.66 -24.20
CA LYS A 194 2.09 5.66 -25.33
C LYS A 194 2.50 4.68 -26.44
N ARG A 195 3.80 4.45 -26.62
CA ARG A 195 4.35 3.47 -27.59
C ARG A 195 4.05 2.01 -27.24
N LEU A 196 3.70 1.74 -25.99
CA LEU A 196 3.48 0.39 -25.44
C LEU A 196 2.04 0.15 -25.03
N ALA A 197 1.21 1.19 -25.00
CA ALA A 197 -0.18 1.11 -24.60
C ALA A 197 -1.08 0.40 -25.63
N ASN A 198 -0.54 -0.23 -26.69
CA ASN A 198 -1.30 -0.97 -27.70
C ASN A 198 -2.53 -0.20 -28.25
N GLU A 199 -2.35 1.10 -28.53
CA GLU A 199 -3.43 1.99 -29.01
C GLU A 199 -4.52 2.31 -27.96
N GLU A 200 -4.36 1.90 -26.70
CA GLU A 200 -5.22 2.37 -25.62
C GLU A 200 -5.09 3.88 -25.44
N ASP A 201 -6.25 4.53 -25.43
CA ASP A 201 -6.35 5.95 -25.18
C ASP A 201 -6.12 6.27 -23.70
N HIS A 202 -5.61 7.47 -23.48
CA HIS A 202 -5.51 8.02 -22.14
C HIS A 202 -6.92 8.24 -21.56
N ILE A 203 -7.22 7.54 -20.47
CA ILE A 203 -8.40 7.82 -19.65
C ILE A 203 -8.01 8.87 -18.61
N GLY A 204 -8.86 9.88 -18.41
CA GLY A 204 -8.57 10.98 -17.48
C GLY A 204 -8.30 10.46 -16.05
N ILE A 205 -7.30 11.02 -15.38
CA ILE A 205 -6.92 10.61 -14.03
C ILE A 205 -8.02 11.08 -13.04
N PRO A 206 -8.61 10.18 -12.24
CA PRO A 206 -9.66 10.58 -11.30
C PRO A 206 -9.19 11.59 -10.26
N LEU A 207 -10.05 12.52 -9.85
CA LEU A 207 -9.74 13.53 -8.82
C LEU A 207 -9.42 12.92 -7.45
N ASP A 208 -9.93 11.73 -7.15
CA ASP A 208 -9.59 11.01 -5.93
C ASP A 208 -8.14 10.48 -5.94
N ILE A 209 -7.51 10.43 -7.11
CA ILE A 209 -6.11 10.06 -7.33
C ILE A 209 -5.24 11.31 -7.46
N ASP A 210 -5.66 12.26 -8.29
CA ASP A 210 -4.89 13.47 -8.62
C ASP A 210 -5.72 14.76 -8.43
N PRO A 211 -6.02 15.14 -7.18
CA PRO A 211 -6.92 16.27 -6.90
C PRO A 211 -6.39 17.62 -7.41
N ASN A 212 -5.06 17.74 -7.58
CA ASN A 212 -4.39 18.98 -7.96
C ASN A 212 -3.84 18.95 -9.40
N GLY A 213 -4.13 17.91 -10.20
CA GLY A 213 -3.61 17.79 -11.57
C GLY A 213 -2.09 17.61 -11.67
N ILE A 214 -1.45 17.12 -10.61
CA ILE A 214 0.01 16.92 -10.52
C ILE A 214 0.44 15.77 -11.43
N LEU A 215 -0.25 14.63 -11.37
CA LEU A 215 0.03 13.51 -12.26
C LEU A 215 -0.31 13.89 -13.70
N GLU A 216 -1.46 14.53 -13.92
CA GLU A 216 -1.87 14.97 -15.25
C GLU A 216 -0.81 15.89 -15.89
N GLY A 217 -0.28 16.85 -15.12
CA GLY A 217 0.80 17.73 -15.58
C GLY A 217 2.13 17.02 -15.86
N LEU A 218 2.38 15.84 -15.28
CA LEU A 218 3.62 15.07 -15.49
C LEU A 218 3.55 14.10 -16.68
N ARG A 219 2.36 13.82 -17.19
CA ARG A 219 2.13 12.88 -18.29
C ARG A 219 2.89 13.30 -19.56
N GLY A 220 2.83 14.58 -19.90
CA GLY A 220 3.31 15.09 -21.19
C GLY A 220 2.66 14.35 -22.38
N ASP A 221 3.33 14.30 -23.53
CA ASP A 221 2.76 13.65 -24.74
C ASP A 221 3.12 12.16 -24.88
N SER A 222 4.06 11.69 -24.05
CA SER A 222 4.65 10.35 -24.20
C SER A 222 4.08 9.29 -23.27
N LEU A 223 3.27 9.70 -22.29
CA LEU A 223 2.68 8.82 -21.29
C LEU A 223 1.16 8.84 -21.38
N VAL A 224 0.55 7.73 -20.97
CA VAL A 224 -0.89 7.56 -20.85
C VAL A 224 -1.22 6.86 -19.54
N TYR A 225 -2.31 7.28 -18.91
CA TYR A 225 -2.98 6.54 -17.84
C TYR A 225 -4.11 5.75 -18.51
N THR A 226 -4.11 4.42 -18.37
CA THR A 226 -5.11 3.51 -18.97
C THR A 226 -5.82 2.67 -17.91
N ALA A 227 -6.76 1.83 -18.33
CA ALA A 227 -7.47 0.93 -17.41
C ALA A 227 -6.52 0.00 -16.64
N ASP A 228 -5.40 -0.40 -17.26
CA ASP A 228 -4.36 -1.23 -16.62
C ASP A 228 -3.65 -0.52 -15.45
N ASN A 229 -3.56 0.82 -15.51
CA ASN A 229 -2.96 1.65 -14.45
C ASN A 229 -3.90 1.90 -13.27
N ALA A 230 -5.19 1.63 -13.44
CA ALA A 230 -6.20 1.87 -12.41
C ALA A 230 -6.14 0.80 -11.31
N VAL A 231 -6.24 1.26 -10.06
CA VAL A 231 -6.41 0.38 -8.90
C VAL A 231 -7.76 0.69 -8.28
N GLN A 232 -8.52 -0.36 -7.97
CA GLN A 232 -9.82 -0.26 -7.34
C GLN A 232 -9.70 -0.32 -5.81
N TYR A 233 -10.52 0.46 -5.11
CA TYR A 233 -10.47 0.59 -3.67
C TYR A 233 -11.84 0.34 -3.06
N TYR A 234 -11.91 -0.59 -2.11
CA TYR A 234 -13.16 -1.01 -1.47
C TYR A 234 -13.03 -1.02 0.04
N GLN A 235 -14.18 -0.94 0.71
CA GLN A 235 -14.32 -1.26 2.12
C GLN A 235 -15.36 -2.36 2.26
N ARG A 236 -15.02 -3.40 3.03
CA ARG A 236 -15.96 -4.46 3.38
C ARG A 236 -16.90 -3.97 4.48
N GLN A 237 -18.19 -4.19 4.29
CA GLN A 237 -19.25 -3.92 5.26
C GLN A 237 -20.02 -5.21 5.54
N LEU A 238 -20.33 -5.46 6.81
CA LEU A 238 -21.19 -6.56 7.21
C LEU A 238 -22.62 -6.02 7.33
N VAL A 239 -23.50 -6.40 6.40
CA VAL A 239 -24.89 -5.96 6.35
C VAL A 239 -25.79 -7.19 6.39
N ASN A 240 -26.65 -7.29 7.40
CA ASN A 240 -27.60 -8.39 7.58
C ASN A 240 -26.95 -9.80 7.54
N GLY A 241 -25.74 -9.94 8.07
CA GLY A 241 -24.97 -11.19 8.04
C GLY A 241 -24.30 -11.50 6.69
N GLY A 242 -24.54 -10.69 5.66
CA GLY A 242 -23.85 -10.74 4.37
C GLY A 242 -22.67 -9.78 4.29
N GLN A 243 -21.73 -10.06 3.39
CA GLN A 243 -20.63 -9.16 3.06
C GLN A 243 -21.01 -8.28 1.87
N GLN A 244 -20.83 -6.97 2.00
CA GLN A 244 -20.94 -6.00 0.91
C GLN A 244 -19.62 -5.25 0.73
N PHE A 245 -19.28 -4.92 -0.51
CA PHE A 245 -18.08 -4.16 -0.84
C PHE A 245 -18.48 -2.81 -1.39
N LYS A 246 -18.15 -1.75 -0.66
CA LYS A 246 -18.44 -0.37 -1.05
C LYS A 246 -17.18 0.27 -1.63
N PRO A 247 -17.23 0.92 -2.82
CA PRO A 247 -16.13 1.71 -3.31
C PRO A 247 -15.74 2.83 -2.33
N VAL A 248 -14.46 3.03 -2.11
CA VAL A 248 -13.92 4.08 -1.22
C VAL A 248 -12.76 4.81 -1.89
N LYS A 249 -12.43 6.00 -1.37
CA LYS A 249 -11.25 6.72 -1.85
C LYS A 249 -9.97 6.06 -1.35
N PRO A 250 -8.86 6.09 -2.10
CA PRO A 250 -7.56 5.56 -1.68
C PRO A 250 -7.10 6.05 -0.30
N ALA A 251 -7.42 7.30 0.05
CA ALA A 251 -7.12 7.92 1.35
C ALA A 251 -7.71 7.18 2.58
N HIS A 252 -8.69 6.30 2.37
CA HIS A 252 -9.27 5.48 3.45
C HIS A 252 -8.35 4.32 3.85
N ILE A 253 -7.50 3.87 2.94
CA ILE A 253 -6.56 2.77 3.16
C ILE A 253 -5.28 3.30 3.78
N LYS A 254 -4.85 2.71 4.89
CA LYS A 254 -3.72 3.20 5.69
C LYS A 254 -2.84 2.07 6.20
N LYS A 255 -1.62 2.45 6.60
CA LYS A 255 -0.75 1.58 7.39
C LYS A 255 -1.48 1.07 8.62
N GLY A 256 -1.40 -0.24 8.86
CA GLY A 256 -2.06 -0.92 9.97
C GLY A 256 -3.42 -1.51 9.61
N ASP A 257 -4.02 -1.17 8.48
CA ASP A 257 -5.26 -1.81 8.03
C ASP A 257 -5.02 -3.28 7.71
N ILE A 258 -6.00 -4.12 8.08
CA ILE A 258 -6.13 -5.46 7.54
C ILE A 258 -6.86 -5.34 6.21
N VAL A 259 -6.23 -5.83 5.15
CA VAL A 259 -6.72 -5.70 3.79
C VAL A 259 -6.73 -7.04 3.07
N GLU A 260 -7.63 -7.14 2.11
CA GLU A 260 -7.57 -8.10 1.02
C GLU A 260 -7.06 -7.39 -0.22
N VAL A 261 -6.08 -7.97 -0.89
CA VAL A 261 -5.43 -7.39 -2.06
C VAL A 261 -5.60 -8.33 -3.23
N GLN A 262 -6.14 -7.81 -4.33
CA GLN A 262 -6.11 -8.50 -5.61
C GLN A 262 -4.91 -8.05 -6.43
N LEU A 263 -4.18 -9.02 -6.97
CA LEU A 263 -2.97 -8.78 -7.74
C LEU A 263 -2.85 -9.73 -8.91
N THR A 264 -2.10 -9.34 -9.93
CA THR A 264 -1.66 -10.24 -10.99
C THR A 264 -0.14 -10.43 -10.92
N VAL A 265 0.36 -11.52 -11.49
CA VAL A 265 1.78 -11.85 -11.49
C VAL A 265 2.29 -11.80 -12.92
N THR A 266 3.27 -10.91 -13.14
CA THR A 266 3.89 -10.72 -14.45
C THR A 266 5.39 -10.96 -14.35
N LEU A 267 5.95 -11.74 -15.28
CA LEU A 267 7.40 -11.81 -15.46
C LEU A 267 7.82 -10.77 -16.49
N VAL A 268 8.78 -9.92 -16.17
CA VAL A 268 9.25 -8.85 -17.07
C VAL A 268 10.73 -9.04 -17.40
N GLU A 269 11.04 -9.02 -18.68
CA GLU A 269 12.41 -8.96 -19.18
C GLU A 269 13.01 -7.58 -18.86
N SER A 270 14.21 -7.60 -18.30
CA SER A 270 15.04 -6.44 -18.02
C SER A 270 16.40 -6.65 -18.64
N ARG A 271 16.79 -5.75 -19.53
CA ARG A 271 18.10 -5.78 -20.16
C ARG A 271 19.07 -4.94 -19.34
N THR A 272 20.14 -5.57 -18.88
CA THR A 272 21.20 -4.91 -18.12
C THR A 272 22.50 -4.92 -18.94
N GLY A 273 23.30 -3.86 -18.85
CA GLY A 273 24.51 -3.70 -19.66
C GLY A 273 24.29 -2.91 -20.96
N LYS A 274 25.35 -2.77 -21.76
CA LYS A 274 25.34 -2.02 -23.03
C LYS A 274 26.00 -2.83 -24.15
N GLY A 275 25.43 -2.75 -25.35
CA GLY A 275 25.98 -3.36 -26.57
C GLY A 275 26.13 -4.88 -26.44
N LYS A 276 27.32 -5.39 -26.75
CA LYS A 276 27.64 -6.83 -26.74
C LYS A 276 27.59 -7.48 -25.35
N ASN A 277 27.57 -6.68 -24.27
CA ASN A 277 27.51 -7.16 -22.89
C ASN A 277 26.09 -7.09 -22.29
N THR A 278 25.06 -7.08 -23.13
CA THR A 278 23.67 -7.08 -22.67
C THR A 278 23.33 -8.43 -22.06
N ARG A 279 22.93 -8.42 -20.78
CA ARG A 279 22.42 -9.58 -20.07
C ARG A 279 20.91 -9.45 -19.91
N HIS A 280 20.20 -10.51 -20.28
CA HIS A 280 18.78 -10.64 -20.03
C HIS A 280 18.60 -11.06 -18.56
N GLN A 281 17.80 -10.30 -17.83
CA GLN A 281 17.38 -10.61 -16.47
C GLN A 281 15.86 -10.64 -16.43
N TYR A 282 15.28 -11.62 -15.75
CA TYR A 282 13.82 -11.72 -15.62
C TYR A 282 13.39 -11.37 -14.20
N LEU A 283 12.46 -10.43 -14.11
CA LEU A 283 11.98 -9.86 -12.87
C LEU A 283 10.48 -10.07 -12.74
N THR A 284 10.08 -10.82 -11.71
CA THR A 284 8.70 -10.99 -11.31
C THR A 284 8.17 -9.70 -10.70
N ARG A 285 6.98 -9.30 -11.13
CA ARG A 285 6.26 -8.10 -10.69
C ARG A 285 4.89 -8.55 -10.17
N LEU A 286 4.55 -8.10 -8.98
CA LEU A 286 3.19 -8.21 -8.45
C LEU A 286 2.46 -6.92 -8.79
N VAL A 287 1.50 -6.99 -9.71
CA VAL A 287 0.75 -5.84 -10.19
C VAL A 287 -0.49 -5.66 -9.33
N LEU A 288 -0.61 -4.51 -8.67
CA LEU A 288 -1.75 -4.20 -7.82
C LEU A 288 -3.00 -3.94 -8.67
N ARG A 289 -4.10 -4.67 -8.41
CA ARG A 289 -5.38 -4.51 -9.11
C ARG A 289 -6.47 -3.91 -8.22
N SER A 290 -6.61 -4.41 -6.99
CA SER A 290 -7.55 -3.83 -6.03
C SER A 290 -7.09 -3.99 -4.58
N ILE A 291 -7.58 -3.10 -3.71
CA ILE A 291 -7.42 -3.19 -2.26
C ILE A 291 -8.80 -3.06 -1.61
N THR A 292 -9.11 -4.02 -0.75
CA THR A 292 -10.32 -4.02 0.07
C THR A 292 -9.96 -3.95 1.55
N GLN A 293 -10.39 -2.90 2.23
CA GLN A 293 -10.25 -2.79 3.69
C GLN A 293 -11.19 -3.78 4.37
N LEU A 294 -10.64 -4.71 5.16
CA LEU A 294 -11.40 -5.70 5.92
C LEU A 294 -11.64 -5.26 7.36
N ASP A 295 -10.65 -4.59 7.95
CA ASP A 295 -10.62 -4.13 9.34
C ASP A 295 -9.66 -2.95 9.52
N SER A 296 -10.10 -1.86 10.16
CA SER A 296 -9.32 -0.65 10.45
C SER A 296 -8.94 -0.51 11.92
N THR A 297 -9.32 -1.44 12.78
CA THR A 297 -9.20 -1.34 14.25
C THR A 297 -7.78 -0.95 14.68
N TYR A 298 -6.77 -1.55 14.05
CA TYR A 298 -5.36 -1.31 14.38
C TYR A 298 -4.84 0.04 13.87
N SER A 299 -5.26 0.47 12.68
CA SER A 299 -4.87 1.78 12.14
C SER A 299 -5.54 2.91 12.93
N ASP A 300 -6.79 2.73 13.33
CA ASP A 300 -7.53 3.68 14.16
C ASP A 300 -6.96 3.77 15.57
N ALA A 301 -6.60 2.63 16.20
CA ALA A 301 -5.91 2.63 17.49
C ALA A 301 -4.58 3.38 17.44
N CYS A 302 -3.77 3.18 16.38
CA CYS A 302 -2.52 3.92 16.19
C CYS A 302 -2.75 5.44 16.05
N ARG A 303 -3.84 5.86 15.38
CA ARG A 303 -4.22 7.28 15.26
C ARG A 303 -4.65 7.87 16.60
N LEU A 304 -5.43 7.14 17.38
CA LEU A 304 -5.85 7.59 18.72
C LEU A 304 -4.64 7.73 19.65
N ALA A 305 -3.70 6.79 19.63
CA ALA A 305 -2.47 6.86 20.41
C ALA A 305 -1.56 8.04 19.99
N SER A 306 -1.44 8.31 18.69
CA SER A 306 -0.61 9.40 18.16
C SER A 306 -1.25 10.79 18.22
N SER A 307 -2.57 10.87 18.43
CA SER A 307 -3.31 12.13 18.59
C SER A 307 -3.43 12.60 20.03
N GLN A 308 -2.91 11.85 21.01
CA GLN A 308 -2.76 12.36 22.36
C GLN A 308 -1.81 13.56 22.34
N PRO A 309 -2.27 14.78 22.69
CA PRO A 309 -1.38 15.91 22.77
C PRO A 309 -0.33 15.62 23.86
N PRO A 310 0.94 16.06 23.68
CA PRO A 310 1.87 16.07 24.80
C PRO A 310 1.21 16.80 25.97
N PRO A 311 1.47 16.43 27.24
CA PRO A 311 0.91 17.11 28.39
C PRO A 311 1.24 18.60 28.26
N ARG A 312 0.24 19.40 27.93
CA ARG A 312 0.42 20.84 27.75
C ARG A 312 0.58 21.42 29.15
N PRO A 313 1.62 22.20 29.46
CA PRO A 313 1.56 23.06 30.64
C PRO A 313 0.33 23.96 30.50
N ASN A 314 -0.38 24.17 31.59
CA ASN A 314 -1.60 24.98 31.65
C ASN A 314 -1.33 26.43 31.20
N LEU A 315 -1.37 26.70 29.90
CA LEU A 315 -1.36 28.05 29.37
C LEU A 315 -2.78 28.62 29.44
N LYS A 316 -3.05 29.45 30.46
CA LYS A 316 -4.14 30.42 30.40
C LYS A 316 -3.79 31.42 29.29
N ARG A 317 -4.59 31.45 28.22
CA ARG A 317 -4.54 32.53 27.23
C ARG A 317 -5.36 33.69 27.76
N LYS A 318 -4.74 34.85 27.97
CA LYS A 318 -5.49 36.10 28.14
C LYS A 318 -5.98 36.53 26.76
N ILE A 319 -7.29 36.46 26.55
CA ILE A 319 -7.97 37.12 25.44
C ILE A 319 -8.48 38.44 26.03
N GLY A 320 -8.12 39.59 25.43
CA GLY A 320 -8.63 40.92 25.84
C GLY A 320 -10.15 41.04 25.67
N HIS A 321 -10.90 41.94 26.31
CA HIS A 321 -10.62 43.26 26.90
C HIS A 321 -11.00 43.36 28.40
N ASP A 322 -10.97 42.25 29.14
CA ASP A 322 -11.48 42.24 30.53
C ASP A 322 -10.73 43.19 31.48
N GLU A 323 -9.46 43.51 31.20
CA GLU A 323 -8.66 44.38 32.07
C GLU A 323 -8.99 45.88 31.90
N GLU A 324 -9.46 46.29 30.72
CA GLU A 324 -9.79 47.69 30.44
C GLU A 324 -11.13 48.08 31.08
N GLU A 325 -12.16 47.20 30.93
CA GLU A 325 -13.44 47.37 31.62
C GLU A 325 -13.31 47.24 33.16
N ALA A 326 -12.45 46.34 33.65
CA ALA A 326 -12.24 46.18 35.09
C ALA A 326 -11.54 47.39 35.72
N MET A 327 -10.58 48.01 35.01
CA MET A 327 -9.91 49.23 35.47
C MET A 327 -10.86 50.44 35.48
N GLU A 328 -11.65 50.65 34.42
CA GLU A 328 -12.65 51.74 34.39
C GLU A 328 -13.70 51.58 35.50
N THR A 329 -14.14 50.34 35.77
CA THR A 329 -15.11 50.07 36.83
C THR A 329 -14.51 50.32 38.22
N GLN A 330 -13.25 49.96 38.45
CA GLN A 330 -12.55 50.23 39.72
C GLN A 330 -12.29 51.72 39.96
N GLU A 331 -11.90 52.49 38.93
CA GLU A 331 -11.74 53.94 39.07
C GLU A 331 -13.06 54.64 39.40
N ARG A 332 -14.16 54.20 38.76
CA ARG A 332 -15.48 54.74 39.02
C ARG A 332 -15.97 54.45 40.44
N MET A 333 -15.63 53.28 41.00
CA MET A 333 -15.93 52.94 42.41
C MET A 333 -15.08 53.72 43.41
N LYS A 334 -13.78 53.96 43.13
CA LYS A 334 -12.91 54.76 44.02
C LYS A 334 -13.38 56.21 44.17
N ARG A 335 -14.01 56.79 43.15
CA ARG A 335 -14.55 58.17 43.21
C ARG A 335 -15.86 58.30 44.01
N MET A 336 -16.48 57.19 44.41
CA MET A 336 -17.75 57.19 45.17
C MET A 336 -17.56 56.94 46.67
N ALA A 337 -16.34 56.75 47.17
CA ALA A 337 -16.09 56.62 48.60
C ALA A 337 -16.15 58.01 49.27
N VAL A 338 -17.29 58.29 49.91
CA VAL A 338 -17.46 59.39 50.86
C VAL A 338 -16.83 58.96 52.18
N ASP A 339 -15.89 59.75 52.73
CA ASP A 339 -15.25 59.50 54.02
C ASP A 339 -16.21 59.74 55.20
N PRO A 340 -16.28 58.80 56.16
CA PRO A 340 -16.66 59.14 57.51
C PRO A 340 -15.57 58.73 58.52
N PHE A 341 -15.09 59.72 59.27
CA PHE A 341 -14.70 59.70 60.69
C PHE A 341 -13.84 58.51 61.18
N GLY A 342 -12.59 58.68 61.61
CA GLY A 342 -12.15 59.68 62.60
C GLY A 342 -12.16 59.04 64.00
N ASP A 343 -11.01 59.05 64.66
CA ASP A 343 -10.71 58.61 66.04
C ASP A 343 -10.47 57.09 66.22
N SER A 344 -9.46 56.62 66.95
CA SER A 344 -8.80 57.18 68.14
C SER A 344 -7.52 56.40 68.51
N GLN A 345 -6.55 57.11 69.09
CA GLN A 345 -5.72 56.81 70.29
C GLN A 345 -5.11 55.40 70.42
N GLY A 346 -3.84 55.18 70.78
CA GLY A 346 -2.87 55.97 71.53
C GLY A 346 -2.03 54.96 72.34
N ILE A 347 -0.71 55.16 72.46
CA ILE A 347 0.13 54.38 73.39
C ILE A 347 1.13 55.31 74.07
N PHE A 348 1.04 55.32 75.40
CA PHE A 348 1.94 55.89 76.40
C PHE A 348 3.31 55.22 76.42
N THR A 349 4.36 55.98 76.75
CA THR A 349 5.36 55.52 77.73
C THR A 349 6.06 56.71 78.41
N THR A 350 6.21 56.59 79.72
CA THR A 350 6.92 57.46 80.66
C THR A 350 8.42 57.16 80.73
N HIS A 351 9.19 58.25 80.84
CA HIS A 351 10.53 58.47 81.40
C HIS A 351 11.73 57.65 80.94
#